data_AF-A0A836CF95-F1
#
_entry.id   AF-A0A836CF95-F1
#
_cell.length_a   1.000
_cell.length_b   1.000
_cell.length_c   1.000
_cell.angle_alpha   90.00
_cell.angle_beta   90.00
_cell.angle_gamma   90.00
#
_symmetry.space_group_name_H-M   'P 1'
#
loop_
_entity.id
_entity.type
_entity.pdbx_description
1 polymer ?
#
loop_
_entity_poly.entity_id
_entity_poly.type
_entity_poly.pdbx_seq_one_letter_code
_entity_poly.pdbx_strand_id
1 'polypeptide(L)'
;MEHSGRDGVLSQLHRLKESFLLAAAKGGRVDECRSLLELGADVNWSSPEQDTCLLAACRYGHQAAAFLLLDKGAVISARCSGSGNTALHLCCEVGMEELALELLQRGADLALKNNAGLTAVDLALAAGHAALAHRL
;
A
#
# COMPACT_ATOMS: atom_id res chain seq x y z
N MET A 1 21.18 14.12 -34.47
CA MET A 1 20.01 14.18 -33.57
C MET A 1 19.92 12.86 -32.84
N GLU A 2 20.75 12.65 -31.81
CA GLU A 2 20.87 11.36 -31.11
C GLU A 2 20.85 11.58 -29.60
N HIS A 3 19.67 11.82 -29.02
CA HIS A 3 19.49 11.72 -27.56
C HIS A 3 18.27 10.91 -27.12
N SER A 4 17.50 10.32 -28.03
CA SER A 4 16.26 9.59 -27.67
C SER A 4 16.47 8.18 -27.09
N GLY A 5 17.70 7.64 -27.07
CA GLY A 5 17.98 6.26 -26.67
C GLY A 5 18.41 6.04 -25.21
N ARG A 6 19.08 7.02 -24.58
CA ARG A 6 19.63 6.88 -23.22
C ARG A 6 18.58 7.12 -22.13
N ASP A 7 17.64 8.04 -22.36
CA ASP A 7 16.55 8.32 -21.43
C ASP A 7 15.53 7.17 -21.36
N GLY A 8 15.34 6.44 -22.47
CA GLY A 8 14.48 5.26 -22.52
C GLY A 8 14.95 4.15 -21.58
N VAL A 9 16.24 3.83 -21.58
CA VAL A 9 16.81 2.75 -20.74
C VAL A 9 16.85 3.15 -19.27
N LEU A 10 17.17 4.41 -18.95
CA LEU A 10 17.11 4.92 -17.58
C LEU A 10 15.67 4.91 -17.04
N SER A 11 14.68 5.26 -17.87
CA SER A 11 13.25 5.20 -17.50
C SER A 11 12.73 3.75 -17.31
N GLN A 12 13.38 2.77 -17.93
CA GLN A 12 13.07 1.35 -17.73
C GLN A 12 13.76 0.79 -16.49
N LEU A 13 15.00 1.19 -16.24
CA LEU A 13 15.76 0.81 -15.03
C LEU A 13 15.16 1.38 -13.75
N HIS A 14 14.67 2.63 -13.78
CA HIS A 14 13.95 3.21 -12.64
C HIS A 14 12.70 2.37 -12.36
N ARG A 15 11.82 2.19 -13.36
CA ARG A 15 10.63 1.34 -13.26
C ARG A 15 10.91 -0.05 -12.70
N LEU A 16 12.08 -0.61 -13.00
CA LEU A 16 12.45 -1.93 -12.51
C LEU A 16 12.62 -1.94 -10.98
N LYS A 17 13.25 -0.91 -10.38
CA LYS A 17 13.39 -0.78 -8.92
C LYS A 17 12.03 -0.68 -8.24
N GLU A 18 11.12 0.14 -8.76
CA GLU A 18 9.78 0.28 -8.18
C GLU A 18 8.94 -1.00 -8.37
N SER A 19 9.11 -1.69 -9.49
CA SER A 19 8.50 -3.00 -9.72
C SER A 19 9.00 -4.04 -8.72
N PHE A 20 10.31 -4.04 -8.41
CA PHE A 20 10.88 -4.90 -7.38
C PHE A 20 10.40 -4.51 -5.98
N LEU A 21 10.26 -3.22 -5.69
CA LEU A 21 9.73 -2.77 -4.40
C LEU A 21 8.28 -3.24 -4.22
N LEU A 22 7.47 -3.13 -5.27
CA LEU A 22 6.11 -3.65 -5.28
C LEU A 22 6.11 -5.18 -5.06
N ALA A 23 6.99 -5.92 -5.73
CA ALA A 23 7.11 -7.36 -5.56
C ALA A 23 7.61 -7.76 -4.14
N ALA A 24 8.48 -6.96 -3.53
CA ALA A 24 8.95 -7.14 -2.15
C ALA A 24 7.82 -6.87 -1.15
N ALA A 25 7.04 -5.81 -1.35
CA ALA A 25 5.88 -5.49 -0.54
C ALA A 25 4.79 -6.59 -0.65
N LYS A 26 4.52 -7.10 -1.86
CA LYS A 26 3.60 -8.23 -2.10
C LYS A 26 4.01 -9.52 -1.38
N GLY A 27 5.32 -9.74 -1.19
CA GLY A 27 5.84 -10.92 -0.50
C GLY A 27 6.28 -10.66 0.94
N GLY A 28 6.04 -9.47 1.50
CA GLY A 28 6.39 -9.12 2.87
C GLY A 28 7.89 -9.09 3.16
N ARG A 29 8.73 -8.94 2.14
CA ARG A 29 10.20 -8.97 2.26
C ARG A 29 10.71 -7.61 2.74
N VAL A 30 10.65 -7.39 4.05
CA VAL A 30 10.94 -6.10 4.70
C VAL A 30 12.34 -5.59 4.40
N ASP A 31 13.35 -6.46 4.45
CA ASP A 31 14.75 -6.06 4.21
C ASP A 31 15.00 -5.67 2.75
N GLU A 32 14.35 -6.36 1.81
CA GLU A 32 14.38 -5.98 0.40
C GLU A 32 13.67 -4.63 0.17
N CYS A 33 12.50 -4.43 0.79
CA CYS A 33 11.81 -3.14 0.74
C CYS A 33 12.73 -2.01 1.24
N ARG A 34 13.38 -2.22 2.39
CA ARG A 34 14.30 -1.25 2.99
C ARG A 34 15.46 -0.93 2.06
N SER A 35 16.12 -1.96 1.54
CA SER A 35 17.28 -1.80 0.64
C SER A 35 16.89 -1.06 -0.64
N LEU A 36 15.73 -1.38 -1.23
CA LEU A 36 15.25 -0.72 -2.46
C LEU A 36 14.92 0.75 -2.21
N LEU A 37 14.29 1.07 -1.06
CA LEU A 37 13.99 2.45 -0.66
C LEU A 37 15.27 3.25 -0.39
N GLU A 38 16.29 2.64 0.21
CA GLU A 38 17.62 3.26 0.41
C GLU A 38 18.37 3.49 -0.92
N LEU A 39 18.12 2.64 -1.94
CA LEU A 39 18.61 2.82 -3.31
C LEU A 39 17.79 3.82 -4.15
N GLY A 40 16.86 4.53 -3.51
CA GLY A 40 16.07 5.60 -4.10
C GLY A 40 14.84 5.13 -4.89
N ALA A 41 14.31 3.93 -4.64
CA ALA A 41 13.02 3.54 -5.19
C ALA A 41 11.92 4.47 -4.68
N ASP A 42 11.01 4.88 -5.56
CA ASP A 42 9.86 5.70 -5.17
C ASP A 42 8.81 4.85 -4.42
N VAL A 43 8.63 5.15 -3.14
CA VAL A 43 7.66 4.49 -2.26
C VAL A 43 6.21 4.65 -2.73
N ASN A 44 5.92 5.75 -3.45
CA ASN A 44 4.59 6.12 -3.92
C ASN A 44 4.35 5.74 -5.37
N TRP A 45 5.32 5.10 -6.01
CA TRP A 45 5.11 4.54 -7.33
C TRP A 45 3.96 3.54 -7.32
N SER A 46 3.16 3.59 -8.37
CA SER A 46 2.05 2.70 -8.61
C SER A 46 2.24 1.94 -9.91
N SER A 47 1.86 0.67 -9.93
CA SER A 47 1.81 -0.09 -11.18
C SER A 47 0.76 0.48 -12.16
N PRO A 48 0.76 0.05 -13.43
CA PRO A 48 -0.30 0.41 -14.38
C PRO A 48 -1.73 0.11 -13.87
N GLU A 49 -1.87 -0.86 -12.97
CA GLU A 49 -3.11 -1.25 -12.29
C GLU A 49 -3.42 -0.41 -11.04
N GLN A 50 -2.64 0.65 -10.80
CA GLN A 50 -2.70 1.54 -9.63
C GLN A 50 -2.45 0.84 -8.28
N ASP A 51 -1.74 -0.28 -8.29
CA ASP A 51 -1.27 -0.89 -7.05
C ASP A 51 -0.03 -0.16 -6.54
N THR A 52 -0.15 0.49 -5.38
CA THR A 52 1.01 1.01 -4.64
C THR A 52 1.60 -0.08 -3.74
N CYS A 53 2.86 0.10 -3.32
CA CYS A 53 3.52 -0.81 -2.41
C CYS A 53 2.75 -0.96 -1.08
N LEU A 54 2.19 0.13 -0.55
CA LEU A 54 1.40 0.11 0.69
C LEU A 54 0.12 -0.71 0.52
N LEU A 55 -0.63 -0.50 -0.59
CA LEU A 55 -1.83 -1.27 -0.87
C LEU A 55 -1.52 -2.77 -1.04
N ALA A 56 -0.42 -3.09 -1.71
CA ALA A 56 0.03 -4.47 -1.86
C ALA A 56 0.36 -5.11 -0.50
N ALA A 57 1.19 -4.47 0.33
CA ALA A 57 1.53 -5.00 1.65
C ALA A 57 0.27 -5.22 2.50
N CYS A 58 -0.70 -4.30 2.45
CA CYS A 58 -1.95 -4.44 3.19
C CYS A 58 -2.82 -5.59 2.67
N ARG A 59 -2.96 -5.71 1.34
CA ARG A 59 -3.76 -6.76 0.70
C ARG A 59 -3.29 -8.17 1.07
N TYR A 60 -1.97 -8.35 1.18
CA TYR A 60 -1.37 -9.66 1.49
C TYR A 60 -1.06 -9.85 2.99
N GLY A 61 -1.51 -8.93 3.86
CA GLY A 61 -1.36 -9.07 5.32
C GLY A 61 0.06 -8.86 5.85
N HIS A 62 0.93 -8.17 5.10
CA HIS A 62 2.32 -7.95 5.45
C HIS A 62 2.52 -6.68 6.29
N GLN A 63 2.04 -6.75 7.54
CA GLN A 63 2.01 -5.63 8.48
C GLN A 63 3.37 -4.93 8.66
N ALA A 64 4.45 -5.68 8.87
CA ALA A 64 5.79 -5.10 9.05
C ALA A 64 6.29 -4.34 7.80
N ALA A 65 5.98 -4.84 6.60
CA ALA A 65 6.33 -4.15 5.36
C ALA A 65 5.49 -2.87 5.20
N ALA A 66 4.20 -2.91 5.54
CA ALA A 66 3.34 -1.74 5.50
C ALA A 66 3.80 -0.63 6.46
N PHE A 67 4.19 -0.96 7.69
CA PHE A 67 4.79 0.02 8.62
C PHE A 67 6.05 0.66 8.05
N LEU A 68 6.98 -0.14 7.51
CA LEU A 68 8.18 0.40 6.86
C LEU A 68 7.84 1.38 5.73
N LEU A 69 6.86 1.03 4.88
CA LEU A 69 6.44 1.87 3.76
C LEU A 69 5.82 3.19 4.26
N LEU A 70 4.99 3.13 5.31
CA LEU A 70 4.42 4.32 5.96
C LEU A 70 5.52 5.23 6.53
N ASP A 71 6.52 4.66 7.21
CA ASP A 71 7.66 5.41 7.75
C ASP A 71 8.53 6.06 6.67
N LYS A 72 8.49 5.50 5.46
CA LYS A 72 9.16 6.07 4.28
C LYS A 72 8.27 7.04 3.48
N GLY A 73 7.07 7.38 3.98
CA GLY A 73 6.20 8.39 3.39
C GLY A 73 5.24 7.86 2.32
N ALA A 74 4.82 6.60 2.43
CA ALA A 74 3.77 6.06 1.58
C ALA A 74 2.44 6.83 1.75
N VAL A 75 1.79 7.13 0.63
CA VAL A 75 0.50 7.84 0.57
C VAL A 75 -0.63 6.94 1.04
N ILE A 76 -1.27 7.34 2.14
CA ILE A 76 -2.35 6.59 2.82
C ILE A 76 -3.67 6.63 2.03
N SER A 77 -3.91 7.71 1.29
CA SER A 77 -5.14 7.95 0.55
C SER A 77 -5.20 7.24 -0.82
N ALA A 78 -4.16 6.49 -1.18
CA ALA A 78 -4.14 5.70 -2.40
C ALA A 78 -5.29 4.70 -2.43
N ARG A 79 -5.85 4.45 -3.62
CA ARG A 79 -7.00 3.57 -3.82
C ARG A 79 -6.68 2.50 -4.85
N CYS A 80 -7.13 1.28 -4.59
CA CYS A 80 -7.07 0.20 -5.57
C CYS A 80 -7.98 0.53 -6.77
N SER A 81 -7.49 0.35 -8.00
CA SER A 81 -8.24 0.67 -9.21
C SER A 81 -9.61 -0.06 -9.30
N GLY A 82 -9.64 -1.36 -8.98
CA GLY A 82 -10.86 -2.17 -9.11
C GLY A 82 -11.90 -1.96 -7.99
N SER A 83 -11.46 -2.05 -6.73
CA SER A 83 -12.38 -2.01 -5.59
C SER A 83 -12.56 -0.63 -4.97
N GLY A 84 -11.66 0.32 -5.23
CA GLY A 84 -11.59 1.58 -4.51
C GLY A 84 -11.15 1.44 -3.05
N ASN A 85 -10.68 0.26 -2.61
CA ASN A 85 -10.19 0.08 -1.25
C ASN A 85 -8.93 0.93 -1.03
N THR A 86 -8.85 1.58 0.13
CA THR A 86 -7.60 2.18 0.63
C THR A 86 -6.81 1.18 1.48
N ALA A 87 -5.63 1.58 1.96
CA ALA A 87 -4.88 0.80 2.93
C ALA A 87 -5.73 0.44 4.16
N LEU A 88 -6.50 1.39 4.70
CA LEU A 88 -7.35 1.16 5.88
C LEU A 88 -8.44 0.11 5.60
N HIS A 89 -9.09 0.15 4.44
CA HIS A 89 -10.06 -0.87 4.04
C HIS A 89 -9.44 -2.27 4.03
N LEU A 90 -8.26 -2.42 3.42
CA LEU A 90 -7.57 -3.70 3.31
C LEU A 90 -7.09 -4.20 4.69
N CYS A 91 -6.60 -3.31 5.56
CA CYS A 91 -6.18 -3.69 6.91
C CYS A 91 -7.36 -4.20 7.74
N CYS A 92 -8.52 -3.56 7.60
CA CYS A 92 -9.73 -3.95 8.30
C CYS A 92 -10.31 -5.27 7.79
N GLU A 93 -10.28 -5.50 6.47
CA GLU A 93 -10.67 -6.76 5.85
C GLU A 93 -9.78 -7.94 6.28
N VAL A 94 -8.48 -7.71 6.51
CA VAL A 94 -7.51 -8.75 6.92
C VAL A 94 -7.41 -8.90 8.45
N GLY A 95 -7.81 -7.87 9.22
CA GLY A 95 -7.73 -7.86 10.69
C GLY A 95 -6.40 -7.38 11.26
N MET A 96 -5.64 -6.55 10.52
CA MET A 96 -4.37 -5.97 10.97
C MET A 96 -4.61 -4.77 11.89
N GLU A 97 -4.93 -5.06 13.16
CA GLU A 97 -5.41 -4.07 14.12
C GLU A 97 -4.41 -2.94 14.38
N GLU A 98 -3.14 -3.24 14.65
CA GLU A 98 -2.17 -2.20 14.98
C GLU A 98 -1.93 -1.26 13.79
N LEU A 99 -1.88 -1.82 12.58
CA LEU A 99 -1.71 -1.03 11.36
C LEU A 99 -2.94 -0.18 11.03
N ALA A 100 -4.15 -0.71 11.25
CA ALA A 100 -5.38 0.05 11.05
C ALA A 100 -5.44 1.27 11.99
N LEU A 101 -5.08 1.09 13.26
CA LEU A 101 -5.00 2.18 14.24
C LEU A 101 -3.91 3.20 13.88
N GLU A 102 -2.74 2.75 13.42
CA GLU A 102 -1.68 3.64 12.93
C GLU A 102 -2.14 4.48 11.73
N LEU A 103 -2.82 3.86 10.76
CA LEU A 103 -3.35 4.56 9.59
C LEU A 103 -4.33 5.67 10.01
N LEU A 104 -5.18 5.43 11.01
CA LEU A 104 -6.07 6.46 11.56
C LEU A 104 -5.29 7.59 12.24
N GLN A 105 -4.27 7.27 13.04
CA GLN A 105 -3.41 8.27 13.66
C GLN A 105 -2.70 9.15 12.62
N ARG A 106 -2.36 8.58 11.46
CA ARG A 106 -1.79 9.30 10.32
C ARG A 106 -2.82 9.98 9.40
N GLY A 107 -4.10 9.98 9.78
CA GLY A 107 -5.16 10.73 9.11
C GLY A 107 -5.89 9.98 7.98
N ALA A 108 -5.90 8.63 8.00
CA ALA A 108 -6.79 7.88 7.14
C ALA A 108 -8.26 8.22 7.43
N ASP A 109 -9.06 8.39 6.37
CA ASP A 109 -10.50 8.67 6.49
C ASP A 109 -11.27 7.36 6.75
N LEU A 110 -11.78 7.22 7.98
CA LEU A 110 -12.59 6.07 8.42
C LEU A 110 -13.95 6.01 7.72
N ALA A 111 -14.52 7.16 7.37
CA ALA A 111 -15.85 7.26 6.76
C ALA A 111 -15.82 7.08 5.23
N LEU A 112 -14.62 7.05 4.64
CA LEU A 112 -14.44 6.87 3.21
C LEU A 112 -15.02 5.53 2.76
N LYS A 113 -15.82 5.56 1.70
CA LYS A 113 -16.41 4.36 1.09
C LYS A 113 -15.59 3.86 -0.08
N ASN A 114 -15.52 2.55 -0.25
CA ASN A 114 -15.01 1.90 -1.44
C ASN A 114 -16.07 1.90 -2.57
N ASN A 115 -15.76 1.27 -3.72
CA ASN A 115 -16.66 1.24 -4.87
C ASN A 115 -17.94 0.41 -4.63
N ALA A 116 -17.93 -0.49 -3.63
CA ALA A 116 -19.11 -1.24 -3.19
C ALA A 116 -19.96 -0.47 -2.16
N GLY A 117 -19.57 0.77 -1.81
CA GLY A 117 -20.27 1.58 -0.82
C GLY A 117 -19.97 1.20 0.64
N LEU A 118 -18.97 0.35 0.87
CA LEU A 118 -18.56 -0.14 2.19
C LEU A 118 -17.44 0.73 2.76
N THR A 119 -17.51 1.00 4.05
CA THR A 119 -16.44 1.63 4.84
C THR A 119 -15.43 0.58 5.32
N ALA A 120 -14.32 1.02 5.91
CA ALA A 120 -13.36 0.12 6.54
C ALA A 120 -13.99 -0.69 7.70
N VAL A 121 -14.87 -0.06 8.50
CA VAL A 121 -15.60 -0.74 9.59
C VAL A 121 -16.52 -1.83 9.05
N ASP A 122 -17.24 -1.55 7.95
CA ASP A 122 -18.11 -2.54 7.31
C ASP A 122 -17.33 -3.78 6.86
N LEU A 123 -16.12 -3.59 6.31
CA LEU A 123 -15.23 -4.69 5.92
C LEU A 123 -14.71 -5.48 7.12
N ALA A 124 -14.31 -4.81 8.21
CA ALA A 124 -13.91 -5.51 9.44
C ALA A 124 -15.03 -6.38 10.00
N LEU A 125 -16.26 -5.87 10.03
CA LEU A 125 -17.43 -6.64 10.49
C LEU A 125 -17.73 -7.82 9.56
N ALA A 126 -17.70 -7.60 8.24
CA ALA A 126 -17.95 -8.65 7.25
C ALA A 126 -16.90 -9.78 7.29
N ALA A 127 -15.65 -9.44 7.62
CA ALA A 127 -14.55 -10.39 7.78
C ALA A 127 -14.51 -11.06 9.17
N GLY A 128 -15.38 -10.67 10.11
CA GLY A 128 -15.44 -11.24 11.46
C GLY A 128 -14.49 -10.60 12.48
N HIS A 129 -13.84 -9.49 12.13
CA HIS A 129 -12.95 -8.72 13.01
C HIS A 129 -13.73 -7.71 13.87
N ALA A 130 -14.76 -8.18 14.58
CA ALA A 130 -15.64 -7.32 15.38
C ALA A 130 -14.89 -6.52 16.46
N ALA A 131 -13.86 -7.10 17.08
CA ALA A 131 -13.04 -6.41 18.07
C ALA A 131 -12.30 -5.20 17.45
N LEU A 132 -11.76 -5.35 16.24
CA LEU A 132 -11.15 -4.26 15.49
C LEU A 132 -12.22 -3.22 15.12
N ALA A 133 -13.35 -3.64 14.56
CA ALA A 133 -14.44 -2.74 14.19
C ALA A 133 -14.95 -1.88 15.37
N HIS A 134 -14.97 -2.43 16.59
CA HIS A 134 -15.33 -1.68 17.80
C HIS A 134 -14.26 -0.69 18.27
N ARG A 135 -13.02 -0.82 17.80
CA ARG A 135 -11.89 0.03 18.19
C ARG A 135 -11.59 1.16 17.22
N LEU A 136 -12.10 1.07 15.99
CA LEU A 136 -12.02 2.10 14.95
C LEU A 136 -13.13 3.14 15.16
#